data_AF-A0A1P8YKN4-F1
#
_entry.id   AF-A0A1P8YKN4-F1
#
_cell.length_a   1.000
_cell.length_b   1.000
_cell.length_c   1.000
_cell.angle_alpha   90.00
_cell.angle_beta   90.00
_cell.angle_gamma   90.00
#
_symmetry.space_group_name_H-M   'P 1'
#
loop_
_entity.id
_entity.type
_entity.pdbx_description
1 polymer ?
#
loop_
_entity_poly.entity_id
_entity_poly.type
_entity_poly.pdbx_seq_one_letter_code
_entity_poly.pdbx_strand_id
1 'polypeptide(L)'
;MIFHDKVQIRMEVPTGEEDAHGNPIVDITEADTRAEVFPLDTANSIDQSGRVISRYRMVLRTDVDIPSDIGSALTMRWSGFSGVLLVDGTVERHMLRGRLHHYELITKAVT
;
A
#
# COMPACT_ATOMS: atom_id res chain seq x y z
N MET A 1 11.80 11.81 11.52
CA MET A 1 10.70 11.59 10.55
C MET A 1 9.42 11.73 11.31
N ILE A 2 8.57 12.68 10.93
CA ILE A 2 7.33 12.99 11.66
C ILE A 2 6.21 12.42 10.81
N PHE A 3 5.70 11.27 11.20
CA PHE A 3 4.57 10.62 10.56
C PHE A 3 3.29 11.12 11.24
N HIS A 4 2.50 11.93 10.55
CA HIS A 4 1.30 12.53 11.14
C HIS A 4 0.07 11.64 10.95
N ASP A 5 0.05 10.85 9.89
CA ASP A 5 -1.08 10.02 9.49
C ASP A 5 -1.02 8.62 10.13
N LYS A 6 -2.19 8.00 10.20
CA LYS A 6 -2.35 6.58 10.52
C LYS A 6 -2.92 5.87 9.30
N VAL A 7 -2.27 4.78 8.90
CA VAL A 7 -2.68 3.96 7.76
C VAL A 7 -2.84 2.52 8.25
N GLN A 8 -3.98 1.91 7.93
CA GLN A 8 -4.17 0.48 8.10
C GLN A 8 -3.68 -0.21 6.84
N ILE A 9 -2.72 -1.10 7.00
CA ILE A 9 -2.17 -1.97 5.95
C ILE A 9 -2.89 -3.31 6.03
N ARG A 10 -3.27 -3.84 4.87
CA ARG A 10 -3.70 -5.23 4.71
C ARG A 10 -2.85 -5.90 3.65
N MET A 11 -2.28 -7.04 4.01
CA MET A 11 -1.42 -7.87 3.18
C MET A 11 -2.07 -9.24 3.00
N GLU A 12 -2.16 -9.71 1.76
CA GLU A 12 -2.62 -11.06 1.45
C GLU A 12 -1.44 -11.87 0.91
N VAL A 13 -0.89 -12.75 1.75
CA VAL A 13 0.32 -13.52 1.40
C VAL A 13 -0.08 -14.97 1.16
N PRO A 14 0.22 -15.57 0.00
CA PRO A 14 -0.06 -16.99 -0.23
C PRO A 14 0.69 -17.87 0.78
N THR A 15 0.00 -18.83 1.39
CA THR A 15 0.62 -19.76 2.36
C THR A 15 1.43 -20.87 1.68
N GLY A 16 1.28 -21.01 0.36
CA GLY A 16 1.85 -22.12 -0.41
C GLY A 16 1.02 -23.40 -0.35
N GLU A 17 -0.14 -23.37 0.33
CA GLU A 17 -1.11 -24.46 0.36
C GLU A 17 -2.30 -24.15 -0.55
N GLU A 18 -2.96 -25.19 -1.05
CA GLU A 18 -4.19 -25.08 -1.83
C GLU A 18 -5.38 -25.65 -1.06
N ASP A 19 -6.56 -25.05 -1.26
CA ASP A 19 -7.81 -25.59 -0.75
C ASP A 19 -8.24 -26.85 -1.52
N ALA A 20 -9.34 -27.48 -1.09
CA ALA A 20 -9.87 -28.69 -1.73
C ALA A 20 -10.30 -28.50 -3.21
N HIS A 21 -10.30 -27.27 -3.72
CA HIS A 21 -10.67 -26.89 -5.08
C HIS A 21 -9.47 -26.38 -5.89
N GLY A 22 -8.25 -26.44 -5.35
CA GLY A 22 -7.03 -26.00 -6.02
C GLY A 22 -6.81 -24.48 -6.01
N ASN A 23 -7.52 -23.74 -5.14
CA ASN A 23 -7.26 -22.31 -4.96
C ASN A 23 -6.17 -22.11 -3.89
N PRO A 24 -5.23 -21.17 -4.09
CA PRO A 24 -4.23 -20.87 -3.08
C PRO A 24 -4.89 -20.33 -1.82
N ILE A 25 -4.52 -20.88 -0.67
CA ILE A 25 -4.88 -20.34 0.64
C ILE A 25 -4.01 -19.11 0.88
N VAL A 26 -4.65 -18.02 1.28
CA VAL A 26 -3.97 -16.75 1.60
C VAL A 26 -4.03 -16.51 3.10
N ASP A 27 -2.91 -16.06 3.66
CA ASP A 27 -2.86 -15.48 4.99
C ASP A 27 -3.11 -13.97 4.90
N ILE A 28 -4.00 -13.48 5.75
CA ILE A 28 -4.39 -12.06 5.76
C ILE A 28 -3.79 -11.43 7.01
N THR A 29 -2.80 -10.57 6.80
CA THR A 29 -2.19 -9.78 7.88
C THR A 29 -2.69 -8.35 7.80
N GLU A 30 -3.28 -7.85 8.89
CA GLU A 30 -3.65 -6.45 9.04
C GLU A 30 -2.79 -5.79 10.13
N ALA A 31 -2.26 -4.61 9.82
CA ALA A 31 -1.44 -3.85 10.76
C ALA A 31 -1.66 -2.35 10.61
N ASP A 32 -1.67 -1.64 11.74
CA ASP A 32 -1.68 -0.19 11.76
C ASP A 32 -0.24 0.35 11.78
N THR A 33 0.08 1.23 10.84
CA THR A 33 1.36 1.95 10.83
C THR A 33 1.16 3.46 10.78
N ARG A 34 2.23 4.18 11.11
CA ARG A 34 2.30 5.62 10.94
C ARG A 34 2.86 5.94 9.56
N ALA A 35 2.26 6.93 8.92
CA ALA A 35 2.63 7.35 7.58
C ALA A 35 2.70 8.87 7.45
N GLU A 36 3.33 9.32 6.38
CA GLU A 36 3.18 10.66 5.83
C GLU A 36 2.55 10.51 4.45
N VAL A 37 1.43 11.20 4.21
CA VAL A 37 0.67 11.09 2.97
C VAL A 37 0.77 12.39 2.17
N PHE A 38 1.24 12.28 0.93
CA PHE A 38 1.32 13.39 -0.01
C PHE A 38 0.34 13.15 -1.17
N PRO A 39 -0.64 14.04 -1.41
CA PRO A 39 -1.44 13.95 -2.63
C PRO A 39 -0.54 14.18 -3.83
N LEU A 40 -0.64 13.30 -4.82
CA LEU A 40 -0.07 13.50 -6.14
C LEU A 40 -1.13 14.17 -7.02
N ASP A 41 -0.70 15.04 -7.92
CA ASP A 41 -1.59 15.86 -8.74
C ASP A 41 -2.66 15.00 -9.44
N THR A 42 -3.92 15.39 -9.28
CA THR A 42 -5.11 14.74 -9.82
C THR A 42 -5.37 15.15 -11.27
N ALA A 43 -4.63 16.13 -11.79
CA ALA A 43 -4.95 16.81 -13.04
C ALA A 43 -4.98 15.94 -14.31
N ASN A 44 -4.48 14.69 -14.31
CA ASN A 44 -4.28 13.92 -15.55
C ASN A 44 -4.58 12.41 -15.51
N SER A 45 -5.33 11.89 -14.53
CA SER A 45 -5.58 10.45 -14.46
C SER A 45 -7.06 10.12 -14.48
N ILE A 46 -7.68 10.33 -15.64
CA ILE A 46 -8.97 9.71 -15.98
C ILE A 46 -8.64 8.32 -16.55
N ASP A 47 -9.21 7.25 -15.96
CA ASP A 47 -9.11 5.89 -16.55
C ASP A 47 -9.85 5.84 -17.90
N GLN A 48 -9.54 4.88 -18.77
CA GLN A 48 -10.25 4.64 -20.04
C GLN A 48 -11.79 4.61 -19.90
N SER A 49 -12.29 4.32 -18.69
CA SER A 49 -13.71 4.28 -18.30
C SER A 49 -14.26 5.62 -17.78
N GLY A 50 -13.48 6.71 -17.79
CA GLY A 50 -13.92 8.01 -17.30
C GLY A 50 -13.79 8.22 -15.78
N ARG A 51 -13.17 7.28 -15.06
CA ARG A 51 -13.07 7.30 -13.58
C ARG A 51 -11.95 8.20 -13.10
N VAL A 52 -12.16 8.86 -11.97
CA VAL A 52 -11.16 9.75 -11.36
C VAL A 52 -10.19 8.90 -10.56
N ILE A 53 -8.93 8.91 -10.96
CA ILE A 53 -7.86 8.26 -10.22
C ILE A 53 -7.22 9.29 -9.30
N SER A 54 -7.38 9.11 -7.99
CA SER A 54 -6.62 9.86 -6.99
C SER A 54 -5.36 9.09 -6.64
N ARG A 55 -4.20 9.75 -6.70
CA ARG A 55 -2.92 9.14 -6.35
C ARG A 55 -2.31 9.78 -5.11
N TYR A 56 -1.72 8.96 -4.26
CA TYR A 56 -1.02 9.45 -3.06
C TYR A 56 0.34 8.79 -2.97
N ARG A 57 1.38 9.59 -2.74
CA ARG A 57 2.68 9.10 -2.32
C ARG A 57 2.65 8.94 -0.81
N MET A 58 2.98 7.74 -0.32
CA MET A 58 3.01 7.43 1.11
C MET A 58 4.41 7.07 1.54
N VAL A 59 4.84 7.66 2.64
CA VAL A 59 6.07 7.30 3.35
C VAL A 59 5.67 6.60 4.63
N LEU A 60 5.96 5.31 4.76
CA LEU A 60 5.55 4.48 5.88
C LEU A 60 6.68 4.23 6.87
N ARG A 61 6.31 4.03 8.13
CA ARG A 61 7.22 3.55 9.16
C ARG A 61 7.61 2.08 8.94
N THR A 62 8.75 1.71 9.52
CA THR A 62 9.36 0.38 9.44
C THR A 62 8.89 -0.56 10.56
N ASP A 63 7.75 -0.28 11.19
CA ASP A 63 7.16 -1.11 12.25
C ASP A 63 6.32 -2.27 11.72
N VAL A 64 6.09 -2.29 10.40
CA VAL A 64 5.49 -3.42 9.66
C VAL A 64 6.52 -3.90 8.64
N ASP A 65 6.75 -5.21 8.58
CA ASP A 65 7.61 -5.79 7.55
C ASP A 65 6.78 -6.02 6.28
N ILE A 66 7.05 -5.20 5.27
CA ILE A 66 6.37 -5.28 3.97
C ILE A 66 7.30 -5.99 2.98
N PRO A 67 6.90 -7.16 2.44
CA PRO A 67 7.64 -7.84 1.39
C PRO A 67 7.77 -6.95 0.15
N SER A 68 8.95 -6.94 -0.48
CA SER A 68 9.22 -6.08 -1.65
C SER A 68 8.43 -6.49 -2.90
N ASP A 69 7.97 -7.74 -2.96
CA ASP A 69 7.27 -8.37 -4.08
C ASP A 69 5.75 -8.47 -3.88
N ILE A 70 5.22 -7.88 -2.81
CA ILE A 70 3.80 -8.02 -2.45
C ILE A 70 2.82 -7.42 -3.49
N GLY A 71 3.29 -6.46 -4.30
CA GLY A 71 2.55 -5.92 -5.44
C GLY A 71 1.10 -5.52 -5.10
N SER A 72 0.14 -6.06 -5.86
CA SER A 72 -1.29 -5.78 -5.70
C SER A 72 -1.94 -6.45 -4.50
N ALA A 73 -1.24 -7.36 -3.81
CA ALA A 73 -1.74 -8.01 -2.60
C ALA A 73 -1.57 -7.13 -1.34
N LEU A 74 -0.96 -5.96 -1.49
CA LEU A 74 -0.92 -4.92 -0.48
C LEU A 74 -2.01 -3.88 -0.76
N THR A 75 -2.86 -3.65 0.24
CA THR A 75 -3.90 -2.62 0.21
C THR A 75 -3.83 -1.76 1.46
N MET A 76 -4.33 -0.53 1.36
CA MET A 76 -4.25 0.44 2.44
C MET A 76 -5.58 1.16 2.66
N ARG A 77 -5.83 1.54 3.91
CA ARG A 77 -6.91 2.45 4.31
C ARG A 77 -6.32 3.60 5.09
N TRP A 78 -6.70 4.82 4.72
CA TRP A 78 -6.28 6.05 5.35
C TRP A 78 -7.49 6.93 5.61
N SER A 79 -7.58 7.57 6.77
CA SER A 79 -8.74 8.39 7.16
C SER A 79 -9.01 9.57 6.22
N GLY A 80 -8.02 10.05 5.48
CA GLY A 80 -8.19 11.11 4.49
C GLY A 80 -8.85 10.67 3.18
N PHE A 81 -9.10 9.36 2.98
CA PHE A 81 -9.79 8.84 1.81
C PHE A 81 -10.82 7.77 2.20
N SER A 82 -12.07 7.95 1.79
CA SER A 82 -13.15 6.99 2.03
C SER A 82 -13.09 5.84 1.02
N GLY A 83 -12.19 4.88 1.23
CA GLY A 83 -12.09 3.68 0.41
C GLY A 83 -10.81 2.88 0.63
N VAL A 84 -10.57 1.94 -0.26
CA VAL A 84 -9.33 1.15 -0.30
C VAL A 84 -8.38 1.77 -1.32
N LEU A 85 -7.15 1.96 -0.89
CA LEU A 85 -6.04 2.41 -1.72
C LEU A 85 -5.23 1.20 -2.16
N LEU A 86 -5.03 1.08 -3.47
CA LEU A 86 -4.24 0.01 -4.07
C LEU A 86 -2.84 0.54 -4.35
N VAL A 87 -1.83 -0.31 -4.18
CA VAL A 87 -0.46 0.05 -4.58
C VAL A 87 -0.39 0.22 -6.10
N ASP A 88 0.22 1.31 -6.55
CA ASP A 88 0.48 1.60 -7.96
C ASP A 88 1.97 1.44 -8.23
N GLY A 89 2.38 0.22 -8.58
CA GLY A 89 3.78 -0.15 -8.80
C GLY A 89 4.34 -1.00 -7.66
N THR A 90 5.54 -0.67 -7.19
CA THR A 90 6.28 -1.43 -6.17
C THR A 90 6.44 -0.65 -4.87
N VAL A 91 6.71 -1.36 -3.76
CA VAL A 91 7.09 -0.75 -2.50
C VAL A 91 8.60 -0.55 -2.47
N GLU A 92 9.06 0.69 -2.35
CA GLU A 92 10.48 1.03 -2.28
C GLU A 92 10.98 1.02 -0.84
N ARG A 93 12.18 0.47 -0.64
CA ARG A 93 12.86 0.41 0.66
C ARG A 93 13.94 1.48 0.71
N HIS A 94 13.74 2.49 1.54
CA HIS A 94 14.68 3.60 1.67
C HIS A 94 15.63 3.34 2.83
N MET A 95 16.91 3.17 2.51
CA MET A 95 17.96 2.85 3.48
C MET A 95 18.72 4.11 3.90
N LEU A 96 18.90 4.31 5.20
CA LEU A 96 19.74 5.37 5.75
C LEU A 96 20.86 4.74 6.58
N ARG A 97 22.12 4.94 6.16
CA ARG A 97 23.31 4.39 6.84
C ARG A 97 23.22 2.86 7.05
N GLY A 98 22.71 2.14 6.05
CA GLY A 98 22.59 0.68 6.08
C GLY A 98 21.43 0.14 6.90
N ARG A 99 20.54 1.00 7.43
CA ARG A 99 19.32 0.60 8.11
C ARG A 99 18.10 1.02 7.32
N LEU A 100 17.06 0.20 7.32
CA LEU A 100 15.77 0.58 6.76
C LEU A 100 15.24 1.80 7.53
N HIS A 101 14.97 2.88 6.81
CA HIS A 101 14.53 4.15 7.38
C HIS A 101 13.03 4.36 7.16
N HIS A 102 12.52 4.04 5.95
CA HIS A 102 11.10 3.97 5.64
C HIS A 102 10.83 3.12 4.41
N TYR A 103 9.56 2.84 4.21
CA TYR A 103 9.04 2.45 2.91
C TYR A 103 8.46 3.67 2.20
N GLU A 104 8.63 3.75 0.89
CA GLU A 104 7.94 4.72 0.03
C GLU A 104 7.14 3.95 -1.02
N LEU A 105 5.92 4.39 -1.28
CA LEU A 105 5.09 3.82 -2.34
C LEU A 105 4.12 4.86 -2.90
N ILE A 106 3.58 4.55 -4.07
CA ILE A 106 2.44 5.27 -4.64
C ILE A 106 1.21 4.38 -4.48
N THR A 107 0.10 5.01 -4.09
CA THR A 107 -1.20 4.38 -4.07
C THR A 107 -2.13 5.06 -5.06
N LYS A 108 -3.14 4.32 -5.51
CA LYS A 108 -4.25 4.82 -6.32
C LYS A 108 -5.59 4.43 -5.72
N ALA A 109 -6.52 5.35 -5.82
CA ALA A 109 -7.95 5.12 -5.66
C ALA A 109 -8.61 5.33 -7.01
N VAL A 110 -9.43 4.37 -7.45
CA VAL A 110 -10.25 4.51 -8.64
C VAL A 110 -11.69 4.72 -8.18
N THR A 111 -12.23 5.91 -8.47
CA THR A 111 -13.58 6.32 -8.04
C THR A 111 -14.45 6.65 -9.24
#